data_AF-A0A381UKV4-F1
#
_entry.id   AF-A0A381UKV4-F1
#
_cell.length_a   1.000
_cell.length_b   1.000
_cell.length_c   1.000
_cell.angle_alpha   90.00
_cell.angle_beta   90.00
_cell.angle_gamma   90.00
#
_symmetry.space_group_name_H-M   'P 1'
#
loop_
_entity.id
_entity.type
_entity.pdbx_description
1 polymer ?
#
loop_
_entity_poly.entity_id
_entity_poly.type
_entity_poly.pdbx_seq_one_letter_code
_entity_poly.pdbx_strand_id
1 'polypeptide(L)'
;MTKKKSRRNASNINKKRISAIAMPVFVCMVVAAIYIITKPSVKVPPVAPATGVLIETRPILTDAIFTGRVAEAYRIAAEIPKVLDSLFCYCYCKKNHNHKTLLTCYTSKHGSKCDICLNEVFYAYDLYNQGKTLDEIVIAVDKNFYRPYRGT
;
A
#
# COMPACT_ATOMS: atom_id res chain seq x y z
N MET A 1 -3.12 -19.31 -83.37
CA MET A 1 -2.40 -19.25 -82.07
C MET A 1 -2.92 -18.06 -81.26
N THR A 2 -3.74 -18.28 -80.23
CA THR A 2 -4.00 -17.25 -79.19
C THR A 2 -4.05 -17.92 -77.82
N LYS A 3 -3.07 -17.57 -76.98
CA LYS A 3 -2.81 -18.11 -75.65
C LYS A 3 -3.50 -17.22 -74.61
N LYS A 4 -4.60 -17.65 -74.00
CA LYS A 4 -5.28 -16.89 -72.93
C LYS A 4 -4.65 -17.23 -71.58
N LYS A 5 -3.92 -16.26 -70.99
CA LYS A 5 -3.20 -16.40 -69.72
C LYS A 5 -4.07 -15.95 -68.54
N SER A 6 -4.24 -16.88 -67.59
CA SER A 6 -4.46 -16.79 -66.14
C SER A 6 -4.59 -15.41 -65.45
N ARG A 7 -5.62 -15.25 -64.60
CA ARG A 7 -5.59 -14.42 -63.37
C ARG A 7 -6.37 -15.14 -62.24
N ARG A 8 -5.67 -15.79 -61.31
CA ARG A 8 -6.23 -16.21 -60.01
C ARG A 8 -5.91 -15.16 -58.93
N ASN A 9 -6.87 -14.98 -58.04
CA ASN A 9 -7.10 -13.87 -57.13
C ASN A 9 -6.20 -13.95 -55.87
N ALA A 10 -5.21 -13.06 -55.76
CA ALA A 10 -4.20 -13.03 -54.68
C ALA A 10 -4.65 -12.28 -53.40
N SER A 11 -5.84 -11.67 -53.38
CA SER A 11 -6.30 -10.80 -52.28
C SER A 11 -6.86 -11.55 -51.06
N ASN A 12 -7.32 -12.79 -51.23
CA ASN A 12 -8.02 -13.54 -50.18
C ASN A 12 -7.08 -14.29 -49.20
N ILE A 13 -5.83 -14.52 -49.57
CA ILE A 13 -4.87 -15.26 -48.72
C ILE A 13 -4.36 -14.38 -47.58
N ASN A 14 -4.21 -13.07 -47.81
CA ASN A 14 -3.71 -12.14 -46.80
C ASN A 14 -4.75 -11.89 -45.68
N LYS A 15 -6.03 -11.71 -46.03
CA LYS A 15 -7.12 -11.57 -45.03
C LYS A 15 -7.33 -12.82 -44.18
N LYS A 16 -7.23 -14.03 -44.75
CA LYS A 16 -7.35 -15.30 -43.99
C LYS A 16 -6.20 -15.49 -43.00
N ARG A 17 -4.97 -15.12 -43.35
CA ARG A 17 -3.79 -15.22 -42.45
C ARG A 17 -3.82 -14.17 -41.34
N ILE A 18 -4.27 -12.94 -41.63
CA ILE A 18 -4.44 -11.88 -40.62
C ILE A 18 -5.55 -12.26 -39.63
N SER A 19 -6.68 -12.80 -40.12
CA SER A 19 -7.77 -13.29 -39.26
C SER A 19 -7.38 -14.50 -38.40
N ALA A 20 -6.54 -15.41 -38.91
CA ALA A 20 -6.10 -16.58 -38.17
C ALA A 20 -5.11 -16.26 -37.04
N ILE A 21 -4.39 -15.13 -37.14
CA ILE A 21 -3.41 -14.69 -36.13
C ILE A 21 -4.03 -13.69 -35.14
N ALA A 22 -5.02 -12.89 -35.57
CA ALA A 22 -5.66 -11.89 -34.73
C ALA A 22 -6.39 -12.50 -33.51
N MET A 23 -7.05 -13.65 -33.68
CA MET A 23 -7.74 -14.34 -32.59
C MET A 23 -6.81 -14.82 -31.47
N PRO A 24 -5.75 -15.61 -31.74
CA PRO A 24 -4.83 -16.05 -30.68
C PRO A 24 -4.07 -14.89 -30.03
N VAL A 25 -3.71 -13.84 -30.78
CA VAL A 25 -3.08 -12.64 -30.21
C VAL A 25 -4.03 -11.92 -29.25
N PHE A 26 -5.30 -11.76 -29.63
CA PHE A 26 -6.31 -11.15 -28.77
C PHE A 26 -6.55 -11.96 -27.49
N VAL A 27 -6.65 -13.29 -27.61
CA VAL A 27 -6.78 -14.19 -26.45
C VAL A 27 -5.57 -14.06 -25.52
N CYS A 28 -4.34 -14.06 -26.05
CA CYS A 28 -3.14 -13.85 -25.24
C CYS A 28 -3.13 -12.49 -24.54
N MET A 29 -3.59 -11.43 -25.21
CA MET A 29 -3.65 -10.09 -24.63
C MET A 29 -4.68 -10.01 -23.50
N VAL A 30 -5.85 -10.63 -23.66
CA VAL A 30 -6.89 -10.71 -22.63
C VAL A 30 -6.42 -11.53 -21.43
N VAL A 31 -5.78 -12.68 -21.66
CA VAL A 31 -5.22 -13.51 -20.58
C VAL A 31 -4.12 -12.76 -19.81
N ALA A 32 -3.24 -12.05 -20.50
CA ALA A 32 -2.21 -11.23 -19.86
C ALA A 32 -2.82 -10.09 -19.03
N ALA A 33 -3.86 -9.43 -19.53
CA ALA A 33 -4.59 -8.40 -18.80
C ALA A 33 -5.26 -8.97 -17.55
N ILE A 34 -5.98 -10.09 -17.67
CA ILE A 34 -6.61 -10.78 -16.54
C ILE A 34 -5.55 -11.18 -15.52
N TYR A 35 -4.44 -11.78 -15.95
CA TYR A 35 -3.35 -12.17 -15.07
C TYR A 35 -2.74 -10.98 -14.30
N ILE A 36 -2.57 -9.82 -14.95
CA ILE A 36 -2.09 -8.61 -14.26
C ILE A 36 -3.12 -8.06 -13.27
N ILE A 37 -4.42 -8.18 -13.56
CA ILE A 37 -5.50 -7.74 -12.66
C ILE A 37 -5.66 -8.70 -11.47
N THR A 38 -5.53 -10.00 -11.70
CA THR A 38 -5.78 -11.03 -10.68
C THR A 38 -4.53 -11.47 -9.94
N LYS A 39 -3.32 -11.00 -10.29
CA LYS A 39 -2.10 -11.37 -9.58
C LYS A 39 -2.27 -10.98 -8.09
N PRO A 40 -2.29 -11.96 -7.17
CA PRO A 40 -2.32 -11.63 -5.77
C PRO A 40 -1.03 -10.88 -5.45
N SER A 41 -1.13 -9.70 -4.83
CA SER A 41 0.02 -9.09 -4.18
C SER A 41 0.53 -10.10 -3.17
N VAL A 42 1.65 -10.75 -3.50
CA VAL A 42 2.37 -11.59 -2.56
C VAL A 42 2.61 -10.68 -1.37
N LYS A 43 2.09 -11.04 -0.19
CA LYS A 43 2.46 -10.42 1.08
C LYS A 43 3.92 -10.79 1.33
N VAL A 44 4.82 -10.19 0.58
CA VAL A 44 6.24 -10.23 0.88
C VAL A 44 6.31 -9.55 2.24
N PRO A 45 6.74 -10.23 3.32
CA PRO A 45 6.93 -9.56 4.59
C PRO A 45 7.85 -8.37 4.29
N PRO A 46 7.38 -7.13 4.50
CA PRO A 46 8.09 -5.97 4.02
C PRO A 46 9.48 -5.94 4.62
N VAL A 47 10.44 -5.54 3.78
CA VAL A 47 11.81 -5.25 4.20
C VAL A 47 11.81 -3.87 4.86
N ALA A 48 11.05 -3.74 5.93
CA ALA A 48 11.29 -2.74 6.95
C ALA A 48 11.83 -3.47 8.18
N PRO A 49 13.08 -4.00 8.13
CA PRO A 49 13.72 -4.53 9.32
C PRO A 49 14.00 -3.34 10.25
N ALA A 50 13.00 -2.94 11.01
CA ALA A 50 13.21 -2.16 12.21
C ALA A 50 13.86 -3.12 13.22
N THR A 51 15.18 -3.20 13.20
CA THR A 51 15.96 -4.13 14.02
C THR A 51 16.28 -3.55 15.40
N GLY A 52 16.00 -2.26 15.61
CA GLY A 52 16.16 -1.59 16.89
C GLY A 52 15.21 -2.08 17.98
N VAL A 53 15.59 -1.75 19.23
CA VAL A 53 14.73 -1.87 20.41
C VAL A 53 13.68 -0.75 20.38
N LEU A 54 12.47 -1.04 20.86
CA LEU A 54 11.42 -0.03 20.99
C LEU A 54 11.81 1.05 22.02
N ILE A 55 11.62 2.30 21.64
CA ILE A 55 11.65 3.50 22.49
C ILE A 55 10.44 3.50 23.43
N GLU A 56 9.27 3.08 22.94
CA GLU A 56 8.07 2.89 23.75
C GLU A 56 8.02 1.47 24.34
N THR A 57 8.07 1.38 25.67
CA THR A 57 8.11 0.11 26.39
C THR A 57 6.78 -0.27 27.03
N ARG A 58 5.80 0.65 27.05
CA ARG A 58 4.47 0.35 27.58
C ARG A 58 3.69 -0.55 26.63
N PRO A 59 2.76 -1.38 27.16
CA PRO A 59 1.91 -2.19 26.32
C PRO A 59 0.98 -1.31 25.48
N ILE A 60 0.77 -1.73 24.24
CA ILE A 60 -0.27 -1.19 23.38
C ILE A 60 -1.62 -1.57 23.97
N LEU A 61 -2.57 -0.65 23.95
CA LEU A 61 -3.91 -0.92 24.44
C LEU A 61 -4.60 -1.90 23.48
N THR A 62 -5.26 -2.93 24.03
CA THR A 62 -5.92 -3.95 23.20
C THR A 62 -6.99 -3.33 22.30
N ASP A 63 -7.08 -3.80 21.06
CA ASP A 63 -8.11 -3.45 20.09
C ASP A 63 -9.51 -3.92 20.51
N ALA A 64 -9.61 -4.95 21.35
CA ALA A 64 -10.87 -5.57 21.79
C ALA A 64 -11.83 -4.62 22.54
N ILE A 65 -11.34 -3.48 23.06
CA ILE A 65 -12.17 -2.48 23.74
C ILE A 65 -12.70 -1.39 22.79
N PHE A 66 -12.38 -1.48 21.50
CA PHE A 66 -12.77 -0.52 20.47
C PHE A 66 -13.61 -1.20 19.39
N THR A 67 -14.16 -0.40 18.48
CA THR A 67 -14.96 -0.88 17.35
C THR A 67 -14.56 -0.21 16.04
N GLY A 68 -14.82 -0.89 14.92
CA GLY A 68 -14.62 -0.34 13.58
C GLY A 68 -13.19 0.14 13.33
N ARG A 69 -13.07 1.31 12.69
CA ARG A 69 -11.80 1.92 12.32
C ARG A 69 -10.83 2.07 13.50
N VAL A 70 -11.34 2.34 14.70
CA VAL A 70 -10.47 2.49 15.87
C VAL A 70 -9.86 1.16 16.26
N ALA A 71 -10.67 0.08 16.37
CA ALA A 71 -10.14 -1.25 16.68
C ALA A 71 -9.07 -1.67 15.67
N GLU A 72 -9.33 -1.43 14.38
CA GLU A 72 -8.37 -1.72 13.32
C GLU A 72 -7.04 -0.98 13.50
N ALA A 73 -7.06 0.30 13.86
CA ALA A 73 -5.85 1.08 14.09
C ALA A 73 -5.02 0.53 15.27
N TYR A 74 -5.66 0.12 16.37
CA TYR A 74 -4.93 -0.50 17.51
C TYR A 74 -4.39 -1.88 17.16
N ARG A 75 -5.12 -2.67 16.37
CA ARG A 75 -4.65 -3.96 15.83
C ARG A 75 -3.40 -3.76 14.96
N ILE A 76 -3.44 -2.79 14.05
CA ILE A 76 -2.30 -2.42 13.21
C ILE A 76 -1.12 -1.98 14.06
N ALA A 77 -1.35 -1.16 15.10
CA ALA A 77 -0.28 -0.71 15.98
C ALA A 77 0.44 -1.88 16.67
N ALA A 78 -0.31 -2.92 17.06
CA ALA A 78 0.26 -4.16 17.58
C ALA A 78 0.95 -5.03 16.53
N GLU A 79 0.54 -4.95 15.26
CA GLU A 79 1.13 -5.69 14.14
C GLU A 79 2.48 -5.12 13.69
N ILE A 80 2.61 -3.78 13.62
CA ILE A 80 3.80 -3.08 13.13
C ILE A 80 4.41 -2.10 14.16
N PRO A 81 4.62 -2.51 15.43
CA PRO A 81 4.95 -1.58 16.50
C PRO A 81 6.26 -0.83 16.23
N LYS A 82 7.26 -1.52 15.70
CA LYS A 82 8.58 -0.92 15.43
C LYS A 82 8.55 0.13 14.32
N VAL A 83 7.67 -0.02 13.34
CA VAL A 83 7.47 1.00 12.29
C VAL A 83 6.86 2.23 12.94
N LEU A 84 5.77 2.08 13.69
CA LEU A 84 5.11 3.20 14.35
C LEU A 84 5.98 3.88 15.42
N ASP A 85 6.87 3.14 16.06
CA ASP A 85 7.81 3.69 17.03
C ASP A 85 8.96 4.48 16.38
N SER A 86 9.14 4.32 15.08
CA SER A 86 10.09 5.12 14.29
C SER A 86 9.44 6.39 13.72
N LEU A 87 8.12 6.53 13.82
CA LEU A 87 7.37 7.64 13.27
C LEU A 87 7.10 8.72 14.31
N PHE A 88 7.21 9.98 13.88
CA PHE A 88 6.71 11.12 14.65
C PHE A 88 5.18 11.23 14.51
N CYS A 89 4.48 11.61 15.59
CA CYS A 89 3.05 11.94 15.50
C CYS A 89 2.84 13.43 15.21
N TYR A 90 2.33 13.76 14.02
CA TYR A 90 2.01 15.13 13.61
C TYR A 90 0.69 15.66 14.19
N CYS A 91 0.09 14.89 15.10
CA CYS A 91 -0.85 15.39 16.08
C CYS A 91 -0.19 16.34 17.10
N TYR A 92 1.15 16.34 17.21
CA TYR A 92 1.94 17.18 18.11
C TYR A 92 1.63 17.01 19.62
N CYS A 93 0.96 15.92 19.99
CA CYS A 93 0.63 15.61 21.37
C CYS A 93 1.85 15.40 22.29
N LYS A 94 3.05 15.23 21.71
CA LYS A 94 4.33 15.18 22.44
C LYS A 94 4.51 16.32 23.43
N LYS A 95 4.05 17.52 23.09
CA LYS A 95 4.20 18.72 23.94
C LYS A 95 3.37 18.67 25.22
N ASN A 96 2.18 18.09 25.17
CA ASN A 96 1.17 18.20 26.24
C ASN A 96 0.87 16.85 26.93
N HIS A 97 1.21 15.73 26.29
CA HIS A 97 0.85 14.39 26.74
C HIS A 97 2.05 13.45 26.94
N ASN A 98 3.29 13.95 26.81
CA ASN A 98 4.52 13.16 26.91
C ASN A 98 4.58 11.96 25.93
N HIS A 99 3.89 12.05 24.79
CA HIS A 99 3.96 11.03 23.76
C HIS A 99 5.24 11.16 22.94
N LYS A 100 5.99 10.07 22.76
CA LYS A 100 7.34 10.12 22.17
C LYS A 100 7.29 9.94 20.66
N THR A 101 6.52 8.95 20.23
CA THR A 101 6.40 8.45 18.86
C THR A 101 4.93 8.24 18.52
N LEU A 102 4.60 7.92 17.27
CA LEU A 102 3.24 7.54 16.89
C LEU A 102 2.76 6.31 17.69
N LEU A 103 3.64 5.33 17.92
CA LEU A 103 3.32 4.15 18.74
C LEU A 103 2.85 4.54 20.14
N THR A 104 3.47 5.55 20.76
CA THR A 104 3.07 6.01 22.09
C THR A 104 1.59 6.38 22.17
N CYS A 105 1.00 6.96 21.13
CA CYS A 105 -0.41 7.33 21.09
C CYS A 105 -1.36 6.13 21.28
N TYR A 106 -0.91 4.93 20.92
CA TYR A 106 -1.66 3.67 21.00
C TYR A 106 -1.43 2.91 22.32
N THR A 107 -0.57 3.41 23.22
CA THR A 107 -0.47 2.93 24.61
C THR A 107 -1.54 3.54 25.53
N SER A 108 -2.37 4.45 24.99
CA SER A 108 -3.46 5.11 25.71
C SER A 108 -4.69 5.21 24.80
N LYS A 109 -5.79 5.75 25.32
CA LYS A 109 -7.00 6.07 24.52
C LYS A 109 -6.83 7.29 23.61
N HIS A 110 -5.66 7.95 23.56
CA HIS A 110 -5.47 9.12 22.71
C HIS A 110 -5.65 8.78 21.23
N GLY A 111 -5.03 7.68 20.75
CA GLY A 111 -5.16 7.24 19.36
C GLY A 111 -6.62 7.08 18.92
N SER A 112 -7.49 6.60 19.81
CA SER A 112 -8.92 6.44 19.52
C SER A 112 -9.70 7.73 19.28
N LYS A 113 -9.15 8.89 19.67
CA LYS A 113 -9.82 10.20 19.62
C LYS A 113 -9.12 11.20 18.70
N CYS A 114 -8.10 10.78 17.96
CA CYS A 114 -7.30 11.66 17.15
C CYS A 114 -7.26 11.18 15.70
N ASP A 115 -7.96 11.90 14.82
CA ASP A 115 -8.02 11.57 13.39
C ASP A 115 -6.64 11.54 12.73
N ILE A 116 -5.70 12.38 13.21
CA ILE A 116 -4.33 12.40 12.69
C ILE A 116 -3.61 11.11 13.06
N CYS A 117 -3.69 10.67 14.32
CA CYS A 117 -3.10 9.40 14.73
C CYS A 117 -3.68 8.22 13.93
N LEU A 118 -5.00 8.20 13.73
CA LEU A 118 -5.68 7.17 12.95
C LEU A 118 -5.15 7.16 11.50
N ASN A 119 -5.17 8.31 10.84
CA ASN A 119 -4.75 8.43 9.44
C ASN A 119 -3.26 8.11 9.25
N GLU A 120 -2.38 8.53 10.17
CA GLU A 120 -0.95 8.21 10.11
C GLU A 120 -0.72 6.70 10.19
N VAL A 121 -1.42 5.98 11.09
CA VAL A 121 -1.28 4.53 11.21
C VAL A 121 -1.77 3.79 9.99
N PHE A 122 -2.93 4.17 9.44
CA PHE A 122 -3.42 3.55 8.20
C PHE A 122 -2.49 3.79 7.03
N TYR A 123 -1.97 5.01 6.91
CA TYR A 123 -1.03 5.35 5.83
C TYR A 123 0.30 4.60 5.97
N ALA A 124 0.85 4.54 7.19
CA ALA A 124 2.05 3.74 7.46
C ALA A 124 1.84 2.26 7.16
N TYR A 125 0.66 1.71 7.50
CA TYR A 125 0.32 0.31 7.23
C TYR A 125 0.14 0.01 5.74
N ASP A 126 -0.44 0.93 4.97
CA ASP A 126 -0.54 0.80 3.51
C ASP A 126 0.87 0.73 2.88
N LEU A 127 1.75 1.65 3.26
CA LEU A 127 3.15 1.65 2.78
C LEU A 127 3.90 0.38 3.22
N TYR A 128 3.71 -0.06 4.46
CA TYR A 128 4.24 -1.32 4.97
C TYR A 128 3.76 -2.50 4.10
N ASN A 129 2.47 -2.60 3.78
CA ASN A 129 1.94 -3.67 2.94
C ASN A 129 2.40 -3.59 1.47
N GLN A 130 2.83 -2.42 1.00
CA GLN A 130 3.45 -2.23 -0.30
C GLN A 130 4.91 -2.68 -0.36
N GLY A 131 5.51 -3.13 0.75
CA GLY A 131 6.91 -3.57 0.78
C GLY A 131 7.92 -2.44 0.97
N LYS A 132 7.48 -1.23 1.35
CA LYS A 132 8.36 -0.07 1.54
C LYS A 132 9.34 -0.29 2.69
N THR A 133 10.54 0.27 2.55
CA THR A 133 11.53 0.26 3.63
C THR A 133 11.13 1.21 4.76
N LEU A 134 11.72 1.05 5.95
CA LEU A 134 11.43 1.93 7.08
C LEU A 134 11.70 3.41 6.72
N ASP A 135 12.81 3.69 6.07
CA ASP A 135 13.19 5.06 5.66
C ASP A 135 12.20 5.64 4.65
N GLU A 136 11.74 4.85 3.68
CA GLU A 136 10.71 5.27 2.73
C GLU A 136 9.39 5.59 3.44
N ILE A 137 9.00 4.79 4.45
CA ILE A 137 7.78 5.02 5.23
C ILE A 137 7.91 6.32 6.03
N VAL A 138 9.02 6.53 6.74
CA VAL A 138 9.28 7.77 7.50
C VAL A 138 9.19 8.98 6.59
N ILE A 139 9.92 8.99 5.47
CA ILE A 139 9.92 10.10 4.51
C ILE A 139 8.51 10.37 3.96
N ALA A 140 7.76 9.33 3.62
CA ALA A 140 6.41 9.46 3.08
C ALA A 140 5.42 10.01 4.13
N VAL A 141 5.46 9.49 5.35
CA VAL A 141 4.62 9.97 6.47
C VAL A 141 4.96 11.43 6.78
N ASP A 142 6.24 11.76 6.92
CA ASP A 142 6.69 13.13 7.18
C ASP A 142 6.19 14.08 6.09
N LYS A 143 6.34 13.71 4.82
CA LYS A 143 5.86 14.53 3.70
C LYS A 143 4.33 14.71 3.70
N ASN A 144 3.58 13.67 4.08
CA ASN A 144 2.11 13.68 4.00
C ASN A 144 1.45 14.40 5.18
N PHE A 145 2.07 14.33 6.36
CA PHE A 145 1.46 14.81 7.61
C PHE A 145 2.16 16.03 8.22
N TYR A 146 3.37 16.38 7.77
CA TYR A 146 4.06 17.59 8.24
C TYR A 146 3.21 18.83 7.98
N ARG A 147 3.02 19.59 9.05
CA ARG A 147 2.34 20.89 9.01
C ARG A 147 2.86 21.75 10.14
N PRO A 148 3.18 23.03 9.94
CA PRO A 148 3.67 23.89 11.02
C PRO A 148 2.73 23.83 12.22
N TYR A 149 3.30 23.60 13.40
CA TYR A 149 2.53 23.55 14.64
C TYR A 149 1.84 24.89 14.86
N ARG A 150 0.50 24.88 14.83
CA ARG A 150 -0.31 26.05 15.18
C ARG A 150 -0.65 25.94 16.65
N GLY A 151 0.17 26.58 17.49
CA GLY A 151 -0.18 26.80 18.88
C GLY A 151 -1.24 27.89 18.94
N THR A 152 -2.47 27.52 19.24
CA THR A 152 -3.47 28.47 19.76
C THR A 152 -3.22 28.67 21.23
#